data_AF-A0A9D7LEE4-F1
#
_entry.id   AF-A0A9D7LEE4-F1
#
_cell.length_a   1.000
_cell.length_b   1.000
_cell.length_c   1.000
_cell.angle_alpha   90.00
_cell.angle_beta   90.00
_cell.angle_gamma   90.00
#
_symmetry.space_group_name_H-M   'P 1'
#
loop_
_entity.id
_entity.type
_entity.pdbx_description
1 polymer ?
#
loop_
_entity_poly.entity_id
_entity_poly.type
_entity_poly.pdbx_seq_one_letter_code
_entity_poly.pdbx_strand_id
1 'polypeptide(L)'
;MLPAFRLLILAWAGAASALAAALPAGAPVLPLDALKPGMKGEVWTVFKGTEPEPFSVEVTGVVRNALGPGKSLILCELTDERVQKMGAVAGMSGSPLYIDGRLAGALSYQVQKFETVRYAGFTPVADLVEVSRKSDQALAAKAARGQPETRPASNGRPDEALQPLTPVFAFGGLAPQVVEWLAPQFSELGLRVTGLGGQMAAGSAATGTSRSLQPGDAVAVAVTTGDITLAATGTVSYVEGNRVVAFGHPMMGLGDVALPMARSEIVAILPSNLNSLKVANTGEIIGTISQDRLSAVAGELGPAPAMLPVEIAVVRPGEEVKYLRFSAARHPQLTPLVIGAGTAQAVLGSNDAGFSNGARLEANFKFSHGRHVPTASVVSGPQGITQGLTDFVRDIGAVLQNPYEEIIPEAISVRITPLTVNPQTTLEYVQLSNTTLSSGTNLEATIGWRDYQGAPAEETVSIPVPAAWQGRNLELVVTNGDTLDRLTGRSGNLTAAQFRSLDALLDLVTLSRQPDGLYLAVVESGRIFVDQAAVTRDLPGSYERIASRADEARYQSRTALEPLWETRRLPGRMVPGTVRRAFRVTD
;
A
#
# COMPACT_ATOMS: atom_id res chain seq x y z
N MET A 1 55.38 -17.23 -72.40
CA MET A 1 55.64 -18.42 -71.57
C MET A 1 56.87 -18.15 -70.71
N LEU A 2 56.67 -17.89 -69.43
CA LEU A 2 57.69 -17.86 -68.38
C LEU A 2 56.95 -17.84 -67.02
N PRO A 3 57.23 -18.78 -66.09
CA PRO A 3 56.78 -18.65 -64.72
C PRO A 3 57.97 -18.39 -63.78
N ALA A 4 57.76 -17.56 -62.76
CA ALA A 4 58.25 -17.70 -61.38
C ALA A 4 58.14 -16.36 -60.64
N PHE A 5 57.33 -16.28 -59.58
CA PHE A 5 57.85 -16.08 -58.22
C PHE A 5 56.73 -16.24 -57.18
N ARG A 6 57.04 -17.00 -56.12
CA ARG A 6 56.23 -17.20 -54.93
C ARG A 6 56.40 -15.99 -53.99
N LEU A 7 55.32 -15.53 -53.36
CA LEU A 7 55.39 -14.75 -52.13
C LEU A 7 54.58 -15.47 -51.05
N LEU A 8 55.26 -15.86 -49.98
CA LEU A 8 54.72 -16.37 -48.72
C LEU A 8 54.45 -15.17 -47.82
N ILE A 9 53.20 -15.00 -47.35
CA ILE A 9 52.86 -14.11 -46.24
C ILE A 9 52.35 -15.00 -45.10
N LEU A 10 53.14 -15.09 -44.02
CA LEU A 10 52.68 -15.61 -42.73
C LEU A 10 51.87 -14.52 -42.04
N ALA A 11 50.58 -14.79 -41.79
CA ALA A 11 49.77 -14.01 -40.86
C ALA A 11 49.73 -14.73 -39.50
N TRP A 12 50.36 -14.13 -38.50
CA TRP A 12 50.22 -14.49 -37.09
C TRP A 12 48.88 -13.94 -36.58
N ALA A 13 47.91 -14.81 -36.32
CA ALA A 13 46.68 -14.46 -35.61
C ALA A 13 46.83 -14.90 -34.14
N GLY A 14 47.21 -13.95 -33.27
CA GLY A 14 47.13 -14.12 -31.83
C GLY A 14 45.67 -14.00 -31.38
N ALA A 15 45.04 -15.13 -31.06
CA ALA A 15 43.74 -15.15 -30.39
C ALA A 15 43.96 -14.91 -28.89
N ALA A 16 43.73 -13.68 -28.42
CA ALA A 16 43.55 -13.40 -27.01
C ALA A 16 42.14 -13.84 -26.60
N SER A 17 42.01 -15.07 -26.09
CA SER A 17 40.80 -15.51 -25.42
C SER A 17 40.67 -14.76 -24.10
N ALA A 18 39.74 -13.80 -24.02
CA ALA A 18 39.30 -13.27 -22.73
C ALA A 18 38.69 -14.43 -21.93
N LEU A 19 39.37 -14.87 -20.87
CA LEU A 19 38.76 -15.79 -19.90
C LEU A 19 37.57 -15.05 -19.28
N ALA A 20 36.36 -15.55 -19.51
CA ALA A 20 35.20 -15.16 -18.71
C ALA A 20 35.49 -15.56 -17.25
N ALA A 21 35.57 -14.57 -16.35
CA ALA A 21 35.70 -14.84 -14.93
C ALA A 21 34.47 -15.66 -14.48
N ALA A 22 34.71 -16.79 -13.81
CA ALA A 22 33.65 -17.61 -13.26
C ALA A 22 33.29 -17.12 -11.86
N LEU A 23 31.99 -17.01 -11.57
CA LEU A 23 31.48 -16.57 -10.28
C LEU A 23 31.88 -17.58 -9.19
N PRO A 24 32.46 -17.15 -8.04
CA PRO A 24 32.90 -18.06 -6.99
C PRO A 24 31.70 -18.54 -6.14
N ALA A 25 30.84 -19.37 -6.74
CA ALA A 25 29.68 -19.97 -6.08
C ALA A 25 30.12 -20.88 -4.93
N GLY A 26 29.52 -20.73 -3.75
CA GLY A 26 29.87 -21.51 -2.56
C GLY A 26 31.21 -21.12 -1.90
N ALA A 27 31.72 -19.92 -2.19
CA ALA A 27 32.97 -19.42 -1.61
C ALA A 27 32.96 -19.39 -0.07
N PRO A 28 34.11 -19.62 0.59
CA PRO A 28 34.23 -19.46 2.02
C PRO A 28 34.05 -18.00 2.44
N VAL A 29 33.47 -17.80 3.62
CA VAL A 29 33.24 -16.48 4.22
C VAL A 29 34.57 -15.83 4.64
N LEU A 30 34.74 -14.54 4.38
CA LEU A 30 35.81 -13.70 4.93
C LEU A 30 35.30 -13.01 6.22
N PRO A 31 35.88 -13.32 7.40
CA PRO A 31 35.53 -12.64 8.65
C PRO A 31 35.80 -11.13 8.59
N LEU A 32 34.95 -10.35 9.24
CA LEU A 32 35.04 -8.88 9.27
C LEU A 32 36.40 -8.39 9.78
N ASP A 33 36.97 -9.04 10.80
CA ASP A 33 38.28 -8.66 11.39
C ASP A 33 39.47 -8.98 10.48
N ALA A 34 39.28 -9.76 9.41
CA ALA A 34 40.32 -10.04 8.43
C ALA A 34 40.43 -8.95 7.35
N LEU A 35 39.44 -8.05 7.24
CA LEU A 35 39.41 -6.97 6.27
C LEU A 35 40.43 -5.87 6.62
N LYS A 36 41.15 -5.41 5.61
CA LYS A 36 42.14 -4.34 5.73
C LYS A 36 41.95 -3.32 4.60
N PRO A 37 42.19 -2.02 4.87
CA PRO A 37 42.26 -1.02 3.81
C PRO A 37 43.26 -1.40 2.72
N GLY A 38 42.94 -1.09 1.46
CA GLY A 38 43.74 -1.40 0.27
C GLY A 38 43.49 -2.80 -0.32
N MET A 39 42.66 -3.64 0.31
CA MET A 39 42.26 -4.92 -0.28
C MET A 39 41.39 -4.69 -1.52
N LYS A 40 41.73 -5.34 -2.64
CA LYS A 40 40.92 -5.32 -3.86
C LYS A 40 39.81 -6.36 -3.78
N GLY A 41 38.63 -6.00 -4.26
CA GLY A 41 37.48 -6.88 -4.29
C GLY A 41 36.74 -6.83 -5.62
N GLU A 42 35.93 -7.86 -5.84
CA GLU A 42 35.02 -7.99 -6.98
C GLU A 42 33.58 -8.04 -6.48
N VAL A 43 32.72 -7.21 -7.06
CA VAL A 43 31.29 -7.17 -6.75
C VAL A 43 30.51 -7.66 -7.94
N TRP A 44 29.63 -8.64 -7.75
CA TRP A 44 28.92 -9.28 -8.85
C TRP A 44 27.48 -8.79 -8.97
N THR A 45 27.08 -8.33 -10.15
CA THR A 45 25.73 -7.82 -10.39
C THR A 45 25.34 -7.98 -11.85
N VAL A 46 24.04 -8.02 -12.14
CA VAL A 46 23.55 -8.00 -13.53
C VAL A 46 23.46 -6.55 -14.03
N PHE A 47 24.25 -6.18 -15.03
CA PHE A 47 24.13 -4.86 -15.70
C PHE A 47 23.03 -4.85 -16.78
N LYS A 48 22.81 -5.98 -17.45
CA LYS A 48 21.80 -6.17 -18.49
C LYS A 48 21.45 -7.66 -18.64
N GLY A 49 20.19 -7.96 -18.96
CA GLY A 49 19.70 -9.33 -19.10
C GLY A 49 19.59 -10.01 -17.74
N THR A 50 20.17 -11.20 -17.61
CA THR A 50 20.06 -12.03 -16.40
C THR A 50 21.40 -12.55 -15.89
N GLU A 51 22.48 -12.43 -16.66
CA GLU A 51 23.79 -12.98 -16.30
C GLU A 51 24.59 -12.00 -15.43
N PRO A 52 25.08 -12.41 -14.25
CA PRO A 52 25.90 -11.54 -13.40
C PRO A 52 27.31 -11.31 -13.96
N GLU A 53 27.82 -10.09 -13.79
CA GLU A 53 29.18 -9.70 -14.17
C GLU A 53 29.90 -9.04 -12.97
N PRO A 54 31.21 -9.23 -12.80
CA PRO A 54 31.97 -8.59 -11.74
C PRO A 54 32.31 -7.14 -12.09
N PHE A 55 32.42 -6.28 -11.09
CA PHE A 55 33.09 -4.99 -11.17
C PHE A 55 34.02 -4.76 -9.97
N SER A 56 35.09 -4.01 -10.19
CA SER A 56 36.16 -3.83 -9.21
C SER A 56 35.85 -2.78 -8.15
N VAL A 57 36.28 -3.06 -6.92
CA VAL A 57 36.25 -2.14 -5.77
C VAL A 57 37.53 -2.24 -4.95
N GLU A 58 37.79 -1.25 -4.11
CA GLU A 58 38.87 -1.26 -3.13
C GLU A 58 38.31 -1.00 -1.73
N VAL A 59 38.66 -1.84 -0.75
CA VAL A 59 38.26 -1.66 0.65
C VAL A 59 39.01 -0.47 1.23
N THR A 60 38.28 0.48 1.80
CA THR A 60 38.88 1.63 2.50
C THR A 60 38.82 1.48 4.02
N GLY A 61 37.87 0.71 4.54
CA GLY A 61 37.84 0.37 5.96
C GLY A 61 36.54 -0.29 6.41
N VAL A 62 36.41 -0.45 7.72
CA VAL A 62 35.19 -0.96 8.38
C VAL A 62 34.71 0.10 9.37
N VAL A 63 33.49 0.59 9.16
CA VAL A 63 32.82 1.50 10.08
C VAL A 63 32.05 0.66 11.09
N ARG A 64 32.60 0.56 12.31
CA ARG A 64 32.03 -0.28 13.38
C ARG A 64 30.76 0.36 13.95
N ASN A 65 29.73 -0.46 14.17
CA ASN A 65 28.42 -0.03 14.68
C ASN A 65 27.70 1.04 13.83
N ALA A 66 28.04 1.16 12.55
CA ALA A 66 27.47 2.16 11.64
C ALA A 66 25.94 2.05 11.50
N LEU A 67 25.39 0.83 11.61
CA LEU A 67 23.97 0.55 11.44
C LEU A 67 23.27 0.25 12.79
N GLY A 68 23.95 0.53 13.91
CA GLY A 68 23.51 0.23 15.26
C GLY A 68 24.45 -0.72 16.02
N PRO A 69 24.19 -0.98 17.31
CA PRO A 69 25.04 -1.84 18.13
C PRO A 69 25.24 -3.23 17.51
N GLY A 70 26.51 -3.59 17.27
CA GLY A 70 26.90 -4.87 16.67
C GLY A 70 26.77 -4.93 15.14
N LYS A 71 26.28 -3.89 14.47
CA LYS A 71 26.06 -3.87 13.01
C LYS A 71 27.03 -2.90 12.34
N SER A 72 28.08 -3.46 11.75
CA SER A 72 29.14 -2.71 11.08
C SER A 72 28.86 -2.56 9.58
N LEU A 73 29.57 -1.64 8.93
CA LEU A 73 29.50 -1.42 7.49
C LEU A 73 30.92 -1.50 6.90
N ILE A 74 31.11 -2.29 5.85
CA ILE A 74 32.35 -2.32 5.09
C ILE A 74 32.29 -1.16 4.09
N LEU A 75 33.27 -0.28 4.10
CA LEU A 75 33.36 0.85 3.18
C LEU A 75 34.32 0.50 2.04
N CYS A 76 33.85 0.65 0.80
CA CYS A 76 34.68 0.46 -0.38
C CYS A 76 34.56 1.67 -1.31
N GLU A 77 35.68 2.00 -1.96
CA GLU A 77 35.70 2.82 -3.16
C GLU A 77 35.32 1.95 -4.35
N LEU A 78 34.34 2.38 -5.13
CA LEU A 78 34.03 1.74 -6.41
C LEU A 78 35.10 2.20 -7.40
N THR A 79 35.81 1.29 -8.06
CA THR A 79 36.97 1.65 -8.93
C THR A 79 36.76 1.32 -10.41
N ASP A 80 35.73 0.53 -10.75
CA ASP A 80 35.39 0.19 -12.13
C ASP A 80 34.78 1.38 -12.89
N GLU A 81 35.22 1.60 -14.14
CA GLU A 81 34.78 2.71 -14.99
C GLU A 81 33.25 2.73 -15.22
N ARG A 82 32.62 1.56 -15.29
CA ARG A 82 31.16 1.44 -15.53
C ARG A 82 30.37 2.09 -14.39
N VAL A 83 30.84 1.95 -13.15
CA VAL A 83 30.15 2.48 -11.97
C VAL A 83 30.62 3.88 -11.58
N GLN A 84 31.75 4.39 -12.10
CA GLN A 84 32.19 5.77 -11.83
C GLN A 84 31.15 6.83 -12.20
N LYS A 85 30.46 6.61 -13.33
CA LYS A 85 29.46 7.57 -13.86
C LYS A 85 28.10 7.49 -13.19
N MET A 86 27.80 6.40 -12.47
CA MET A 86 26.45 6.12 -11.94
C MET A 86 26.42 5.90 -10.41
N GLY A 87 27.57 5.62 -9.79
CA GLY A 87 27.68 5.21 -8.39
C GLY A 87 27.05 3.84 -8.11
N ALA A 88 26.73 3.59 -6.84
CA ALA A 88 25.87 2.48 -6.46
C ALA A 88 24.43 2.76 -6.93
N VAL A 89 23.87 1.86 -7.72
CA VAL A 89 22.58 2.03 -8.40
C VAL A 89 21.48 1.31 -7.62
N ALA A 90 20.29 1.91 -7.51
CA ALA A 90 19.13 1.19 -6.96
C ALA A 90 18.82 -0.04 -7.82
N GLY A 91 18.75 -1.22 -7.20
CA GLY A 91 18.69 -2.52 -7.88
C GLY A 91 20.04 -3.25 -8.01
N MET A 92 21.15 -2.64 -7.61
CA MET A 92 22.40 -3.36 -7.29
C MET A 92 22.48 -3.77 -5.81
N SER A 93 21.49 -3.38 -5.00
CA SER A 93 21.39 -3.78 -3.61
C SER A 93 21.45 -5.30 -3.48
N GLY A 94 22.36 -5.79 -2.66
CA GLY A 94 22.61 -7.19 -2.42
C GLY A 94 23.71 -7.79 -3.30
N SER A 95 24.36 -7.01 -4.17
CA SER A 95 25.45 -7.54 -5.02
C SER A 95 26.62 -8.05 -4.15
N PRO A 96 26.98 -9.34 -4.22
CA PRO A 96 27.98 -9.93 -3.32
C PRO A 96 29.38 -9.41 -3.61
N LEU A 97 30.08 -9.04 -2.53
CA LEU A 97 31.48 -8.60 -2.52
C LEU A 97 32.38 -9.79 -2.18
N TYR A 98 33.29 -10.12 -3.09
CA TYR A 98 34.35 -11.10 -2.89
C TYR A 98 35.71 -10.43 -2.78
N ILE A 99 36.52 -10.90 -1.84
CA ILE A 99 37.93 -10.50 -1.69
C ILE A 99 38.74 -11.78 -1.63
N ASP A 100 39.73 -11.91 -2.51
CA ASP A 100 40.53 -13.13 -2.68
C ASP A 100 39.66 -14.39 -2.85
N GLY A 101 38.55 -14.27 -3.60
CA GLY A 101 37.59 -15.35 -3.83
C GLY A 101 36.74 -15.74 -2.62
N ARG A 102 36.75 -14.95 -1.54
CA ARG A 102 35.98 -15.18 -0.31
C ARG A 102 34.86 -14.15 -0.16
N LEU A 103 33.66 -14.59 0.23
CA LEU A 103 32.50 -13.71 0.39
C LEU A 103 32.69 -12.83 1.64
N ALA A 104 32.75 -11.52 1.48
CA ALA A 104 32.95 -10.56 2.56
C ALA A 104 31.67 -9.83 2.97
N GLY A 105 30.78 -9.56 2.02
CA GLY A 105 29.54 -8.83 2.28
C GLY A 105 28.70 -8.60 1.02
N ALA A 106 27.76 -7.66 1.08
CA ALA A 106 26.92 -7.30 -0.05
C ALA A 106 26.66 -5.80 -0.14
N LEU A 107 26.71 -5.26 -1.36
CA LEU A 107 26.48 -3.84 -1.65
C LEU A 107 25.10 -3.42 -1.15
N SER A 108 25.01 -2.37 -0.35
CA SER A 108 23.75 -2.09 0.37
C SER A 108 23.48 -0.62 0.66
N TYR A 109 24.50 0.23 0.75
CA TYR A 109 24.34 1.64 1.11
C TYR A 109 25.02 2.55 0.11
N GLN A 110 24.34 3.65 -0.22
CA GLN A 110 24.98 4.82 -0.82
C GLN A 110 25.43 5.73 0.32
N VAL A 111 26.73 6.02 0.39
CA VAL A 111 27.32 6.68 1.56
C VAL A 111 27.18 8.20 1.47
N GLN A 112 27.19 8.77 0.26
CA GLN A 112 27.02 10.20 0.03
C GLN A 112 26.25 10.47 -1.29
N LYS A 113 25.58 11.63 -1.37
CA LYS A 113 24.88 12.10 -2.59
C LYS A 113 25.78 13.03 -3.39
N PHE A 114 25.62 13.04 -4.71
CA PHE A 114 26.37 13.91 -5.63
C PHE A 114 27.90 13.79 -5.52
N GLU A 115 28.40 12.59 -5.22
CA GLU A 115 29.83 12.38 -4.94
C GLU A 115 30.71 12.69 -6.17
N THR A 116 31.95 13.09 -5.95
CA THR A 116 32.99 13.20 -6.99
C THR A 116 33.85 11.94 -7.08
N VAL A 117 33.91 11.15 -5.99
CA VAL A 117 34.54 9.82 -5.89
C VAL A 117 33.49 8.87 -5.34
N ARG A 118 33.29 7.71 -5.99
CA ARG A 118 32.16 6.83 -5.70
C ARG A 118 32.47 5.88 -4.55
N TYR A 119 31.84 6.11 -3.40
CA TYR A 119 31.93 5.23 -2.24
C TYR A 119 30.63 4.46 -2.05
N ALA A 120 30.74 3.22 -1.57
CA ALA A 120 29.57 2.44 -1.21
C ALA A 120 29.79 1.64 0.07
N GLY A 121 28.70 1.44 0.79
CA GLY A 121 28.65 0.62 1.99
C GLY A 121 28.17 -0.79 1.67
N PHE A 122 28.81 -1.76 2.30
CA PHE A 122 28.52 -3.17 2.16
C PHE A 122 28.20 -3.78 3.53
N THR A 123 27.10 -4.51 3.60
CA THR A 123 26.67 -5.23 4.79
C THR A 123 27.53 -6.49 4.92
N PRO A 124 28.20 -6.71 6.07
CA PRO A 124 29.01 -7.89 6.29
C PRO A 124 28.22 -9.19 6.11
N VAL A 125 28.86 -10.20 5.54
CA VAL A 125 28.23 -11.51 5.29
C VAL A 125 27.70 -12.19 6.57
N ALA A 126 28.35 -11.95 7.71
CA ALA A 126 27.87 -12.47 9.00
C ALA A 126 26.44 -11.97 9.33
N ASP A 127 26.14 -10.71 9.00
CA ASP A 127 24.82 -10.12 9.23
C ASP A 127 23.79 -10.67 8.23
N LEU A 128 24.19 -10.96 7.00
CA LEU A 128 23.34 -11.62 5.98
C LEU A 128 22.95 -13.03 6.42
N VAL A 129 23.92 -13.81 6.90
CA VAL A 129 23.72 -15.18 7.39
C VAL A 129 22.83 -15.20 8.64
N GLU A 130 22.93 -14.20 9.52
CA GLU A 130 22.03 -14.06 10.67
C GLU A 130 20.56 -13.96 10.23
N VAL A 131 20.26 -13.14 9.21
CA VAL A 131 18.89 -13.01 8.69
C VAL A 131 18.41 -14.29 8.03
N SER A 132 19.29 -14.98 7.27
CA SER A 132 18.99 -16.28 6.67
C SER A 132 18.48 -17.28 7.71
N ARG A 133 19.16 -17.41 8.86
CA ARG A 133 18.78 -18.34 9.94
C ARG A 133 17.43 -18.01 10.60
N LYS A 134 16.97 -16.75 10.56
CA LYS A 134 15.64 -16.38 11.07
C LYS A 134 14.51 -16.88 10.18
N SER A 135 14.76 -17.03 8.87
CA SER A 135 13.79 -17.61 7.93
C SER A 135 13.33 -19.00 8.37
N ASP A 136 14.27 -19.83 8.84
CA ASP A 136 14.02 -21.20 9.32
C ASP A 136 12.96 -21.25 10.41
N GLN A 137 13.07 -20.34 11.38
CA GLN A 137 12.21 -20.30 12.55
C GLN A 137 10.82 -19.78 12.19
N ALA A 138 10.75 -18.78 11.30
CA ALA A 138 9.50 -18.17 10.88
C ALA A 138 8.66 -19.10 9.99
N LEU A 139 9.26 -19.81 9.03
CA LEU A 139 8.54 -20.75 8.16
C LEU A 139 8.02 -21.97 8.96
N ALA A 140 8.82 -22.50 9.89
CA ALA A 140 8.38 -23.56 10.79
C ALA A 140 7.21 -23.12 11.69
N ALA A 141 7.22 -21.89 12.18
CA ALA A 141 6.11 -21.32 12.96
C ALA A 141 4.85 -21.05 12.10
N LYS A 142 5.01 -20.59 10.86
CA LYS A 142 3.91 -20.29 9.93
C LYS A 142 3.19 -21.54 9.41
N ALA A 143 3.90 -22.66 9.26
CA ALA A 143 3.28 -23.94 8.96
C ALA A 143 2.36 -24.43 10.12
N ALA A 144 2.60 -23.95 11.35
CA ALA A 144 1.83 -24.32 12.54
C ALA A 144 0.74 -23.30 12.92
N ARG A 145 0.91 -22.02 12.55
CA ARG A 145 -0.05 -20.92 12.81
C ARG A 145 -0.14 -20.05 11.58
N GLY A 146 -1.28 -20.12 10.88
CA GLY A 146 -1.49 -19.39 9.64
C GLY A 146 -1.67 -17.89 9.84
N GLN A 147 -0.58 -17.14 10.10
CA GLN A 147 -0.31 -15.73 9.74
C GLN A 147 0.84 -15.14 10.58
N PRO A 148 1.60 -14.15 10.06
CA PRO A 148 2.72 -13.51 10.76
C PRO A 148 2.30 -12.46 11.79
N GLU A 149 2.89 -12.48 12.99
CA GLU A 149 2.81 -11.36 13.94
C GLU A 149 3.51 -10.12 13.36
N THR A 150 2.77 -9.03 13.16
CA THR A 150 3.33 -7.74 12.72
C THR A 150 3.72 -6.89 13.94
N ARG A 151 4.95 -6.33 13.93
CA ARG A 151 5.35 -5.28 14.90
C ARG A 151 5.42 -3.94 14.17
N PRO A 152 4.95 -2.84 14.77
CA PRO A 152 4.99 -1.54 14.13
C PRO A 152 6.45 -1.11 13.88
N ALA A 153 6.71 -0.65 12.65
CA ALA A 153 7.98 -0.03 12.28
C ALA A 153 8.17 1.29 13.05
N SER A 154 9.37 1.53 13.56
CA SER A 154 9.73 2.80 14.20
C SER A 154 9.98 3.88 13.14
N ASN A 155 9.09 4.87 13.07
CA ASN A 155 9.25 6.06 12.22
C ASN A 155 10.27 7.04 12.83
N GLY A 156 11.56 6.75 12.67
CA GLY A 156 12.62 7.74 12.87
C GLY A 156 13.04 8.30 11.53
N ARG A 157 12.86 9.61 11.29
CA ARG A 157 13.53 10.32 10.18
C ARG A 157 14.94 10.69 10.63
N PRO A 158 16.00 10.26 9.93
CA PRO A 158 17.29 10.90 10.06
C PRO A 158 17.48 11.91 8.92
N ASP A 159 17.65 13.17 9.27
CA ASP A 159 18.35 14.14 8.42
C ASP A 159 19.81 13.69 8.24
N GLU A 160 20.34 13.85 7.02
CA GLU A 160 21.76 13.72 6.61
C GLU A 160 22.56 12.49 7.12
N ALA A 161 21.98 11.28 7.08
CA ALA A 161 22.64 10.03 7.47
C ALA A 161 22.86 9.03 6.31
N LEU A 162 23.76 8.06 6.51
CA LEU A 162 23.96 6.83 5.71
C LEU A 162 22.60 6.27 5.24
N GLN A 163 22.30 6.36 3.94
CA GLN A 163 21.03 5.87 3.40
C GLN A 163 21.24 4.48 2.78
N PRO A 164 20.43 3.48 3.16
CA PRO A 164 20.34 2.24 2.39
C PRO A 164 20.04 2.60 0.93
N LEU A 165 20.53 1.78 -0.01
CA LEU A 165 20.10 1.83 -1.39
C LEU A 165 18.59 1.56 -1.42
N THR A 166 17.78 2.60 -1.40
CA THR A 166 16.32 2.44 -1.29
C THR A 166 15.86 1.56 -2.44
N PRO A 167 15.21 0.41 -2.18
CA PRO A 167 14.65 -0.38 -3.25
C PRO A 167 13.68 0.51 -4.02
N VAL A 168 13.87 0.58 -5.32
CA VAL A 168 12.91 1.26 -6.19
C VAL A 168 11.85 0.25 -6.53
N PHE A 169 10.62 0.55 -6.13
CA PHE A 169 9.45 -0.22 -6.49
C PHE A 169 9.00 0.19 -7.88
N ALA A 170 9.00 -0.74 -8.81
CA ALA A 170 8.58 -0.49 -10.18
C ALA A 170 7.15 -0.99 -10.38
N PHE A 171 6.29 -0.11 -10.88
CA PHE A 171 4.94 -0.44 -11.32
C PHE A 171 4.96 -0.89 -12.78
N GLY A 172 4.34 -2.03 -13.05
CA GLY A 172 3.89 -2.46 -14.37
C GLY A 172 2.36 -2.48 -14.45
N GLY A 173 1.81 -2.13 -15.62
CA GLY A 173 0.37 -2.13 -15.86
C GLY A 173 -0.38 -0.87 -15.38
N LEU A 174 0.33 0.14 -14.87
CA LEU A 174 -0.25 1.43 -14.47
C LEU A 174 0.01 2.52 -15.51
N ALA A 175 -0.96 3.43 -15.65
CA ALA A 175 -0.79 4.65 -16.43
C ALA A 175 0.15 5.64 -15.71
N PRO A 176 0.96 6.45 -16.42
CA PRO A 176 1.89 7.40 -15.79
C PRO A 176 1.24 8.35 -14.78
N GLN A 177 0.06 8.88 -15.09
CA GLN A 177 -0.69 9.77 -14.20
C GLN A 177 -1.09 9.09 -12.87
N VAL A 178 -1.35 7.77 -12.91
CA VAL A 178 -1.69 6.99 -11.71
C VAL A 178 -0.45 6.80 -10.85
N VAL A 179 0.71 6.55 -11.46
CA VAL A 179 1.99 6.47 -10.75
C VAL A 179 2.34 7.81 -10.08
N GLU A 180 2.13 8.93 -10.79
CA GLU A 180 2.33 10.27 -10.22
C GLU A 180 1.40 10.54 -9.02
N TRP A 181 0.14 10.10 -9.11
CA TRP A 181 -0.80 10.20 -8.00
C TRP A 181 -0.40 9.33 -6.80
N LEU A 182 0.17 8.14 -7.05
CA LEU A 182 0.61 7.20 -6.01
C LEU A 182 1.90 7.62 -5.30
N ALA A 183 2.79 8.33 -6.01
CA ALA A 183 4.13 8.63 -5.52
C ALA A 183 4.18 9.30 -4.13
N PRO A 184 3.32 10.29 -3.79
CA PRO A 184 3.29 10.88 -2.45
C PRO A 184 2.94 9.87 -1.35
N GLN A 185 1.97 8.98 -1.58
CA GLN A 185 1.50 8.02 -0.57
C GLN A 185 2.54 6.94 -0.28
N PHE A 186 3.30 6.52 -1.30
CA PHE A 186 4.45 5.63 -1.11
C PHE A 186 5.62 6.35 -0.42
N SER A 187 5.84 7.62 -0.76
CA SER A 187 6.88 8.45 -0.11
C SER A 187 6.63 8.64 1.40
N GLU A 188 5.37 8.72 1.82
CA GLU A 188 5.00 8.74 3.25
C GLU A 188 5.43 7.46 4.00
N LEU A 189 5.50 6.33 3.31
CA LEU A 189 6.06 5.08 3.82
C LEU A 189 7.58 4.96 3.64
N GLY A 190 8.24 6.02 3.18
CA GLY A 190 9.68 6.01 2.86
C GLY A 190 10.02 5.24 1.59
N LEU A 191 9.02 4.92 0.76
CA LEU A 191 9.19 4.14 -0.46
C LEU A 191 9.30 5.02 -1.69
N ARG A 192 10.04 4.52 -2.67
CA ARG A 192 10.21 5.19 -3.96
C ARG A 192 9.60 4.33 -5.03
N VAL A 193 8.70 4.91 -5.80
CA VAL A 193 8.00 4.24 -6.90
C VAL A 193 8.36 4.83 -8.25
N THR A 194 8.34 4.00 -9.29
CA THR A 194 8.50 4.42 -10.68
C THR A 194 7.54 3.66 -11.58
N GLY A 195 7.10 4.28 -12.67
CA GLY A 195 6.25 3.65 -13.69
C GLY A 195 7.03 2.84 -14.72
N LEU A 196 8.33 2.66 -14.51
CA LEU A 196 9.24 1.95 -15.42
C LEU A 196 9.38 0.47 -15.05
N GLY A 197 8.30 -0.17 -14.58
CA GLY A 197 8.26 -1.60 -14.31
C GLY A 197 7.71 -2.37 -15.50
N GLY A 198 8.43 -3.39 -15.94
CA GLY A 198 7.94 -4.33 -16.95
C GLY A 198 7.49 -5.64 -16.32
N GLN A 199 6.67 -6.38 -17.06
CA GLN A 199 6.38 -7.78 -16.79
C GLN A 199 6.97 -8.61 -17.93
N MET A 200 7.65 -9.70 -17.60
CA MET A 200 7.92 -10.70 -18.63
C MET A 200 6.59 -11.33 -19.05
N ALA A 201 6.41 -11.56 -20.35
CA ALA A 201 5.24 -12.31 -20.82
C ALA A 201 5.16 -13.64 -20.05
N ALA A 202 3.95 -14.03 -19.65
CA ALA A 202 3.70 -15.34 -19.07
C ALA A 202 4.00 -16.42 -20.11
N GLY A 203 5.27 -16.76 -20.30
CA GLY A 203 5.67 -18.02 -20.89
C GLY A 203 5.08 -19.10 -20.00
N SER A 204 4.42 -20.10 -20.60
CA SER A 204 3.85 -21.27 -19.92
C SER A 204 4.69 -21.62 -18.71
N ALA A 205 4.08 -21.57 -17.51
CA ALA A 205 4.73 -21.93 -16.26
C ALA A 205 5.66 -23.12 -16.52
N ALA A 206 6.97 -22.89 -16.45
CA ALA A 206 7.94 -23.89 -16.80
C ALA A 206 7.80 -25.02 -15.78
N THR A 207 7.02 -26.02 -16.18
CA THR A 207 6.96 -27.33 -15.55
C THR A 207 8.31 -27.97 -15.82
N GLY A 208 9.25 -27.78 -14.89
CA GLY A 208 10.50 -28.53 -14.88
C GLY A 208 11.74 -27.65 -14.82
N THR A 209 12.44 -27.75 -13.70
CA THR A 209 13.82 -27.34 -13.44
C THR A 209 14.08 -25.82 -13.51
N SER A 210 13.69 -25.11 -12.45
CA SER A 210 14.20 -23.76 -12.21
C SER A 210 15.73 -23.81 -12.11
N ARG A 211 16.44 -23.04 -12.95
CA ARG A 211 17.88 -22.75 -12.72
C ARG A 211 18.04 -22.27 -11.28
N SER A 212 18.85 -22.93 -10.46
CA SER A 212 19.11 -22.47 -9.09
C SER A 212 19.62 -21.03 -9.13
N LEU A 213 19.09 -20.15 -8.28
CA LEU A 213 19.66 -18.81 -8.13
C LEU A 213 21.11 -18.91 -7.66
N GLN A 214 21.95 -17.99 -8.13
CA GLN A 214 23.34 -17.84 -7.72
C GLN A 214 23.56 -16.43 -7.15
N PRO A 215 24.53 -16.25 -6.23
CA PRO A 215 24.92 -14.91 -5.79
C PRO A 215 25.26 -14.03 -7.00
N GLY A 216 24.73 -12.81 -7.04
CA GLY A 216 24.85 -11.87 -8.16
C GLY A 216 23.66 -11.86 -9.13
N ASP A 217 22.80 -12.89 -9.11
CA ASP A 217 21.57 -12.93 -9.92
C ASP A 217 20.62 -11.79 -9.55
N ALA A 218 19.91 -11.25 -10.54
CA ALA A 218 18.85 -10.29 -10.30
C ALA A 218 17.57 -10.99 -9.78
N VAL A 219 17.01 -10.46 -8.71
CA VAL A 219 15.80 -10.99 -8.04
C VAL A 219 14.82 -9.85 -7.76
N ALA A 220 13.54 -10.13 -7.84
CA ALA A 220 12.49 -9.20 -7.49
C ALA A 220 11.66 -9.73 -6.32
N VAL A 221 11.20 -8.83 -5.46
CA VAL A 221 10.22 -9.09 -4.41
C VAL A 221 8.92 -8.41 -4.82
N ALA A 222 7.95 -9.20 -5.24
CA ALA A 222 6.67 -8.66 -5.71
C ALA A 222 5.72 -8.39 -4.54
N VAL A 223 5.03 -7.26 -4.59
CA VAL A 223 3.92 -6.89 -3.70
C VAL A 223 2.59 -7.15 -4.39
N THR A 224 2.51 -6.94 -5.71
CA THR A 224 1.38 -7.34 -6.54
C THR A 224 1.82 -8.05 -7.80
N THR A 225 0.96 -8.91 -8.33
CA THR A 225 1.14 -9.66 -9.59
C THR A 225 -0.18 -9.75 -10.35
N GLY A 226 -0.15 -9.84 -11.68
CA GLY A 226 -1.35 -9.87 -12.53
C GLY A 226 -1.41 -8.65 -13.43
N ASP A 227 -2.60 -8.08 -13.69
CA ASP A 227 -2.73 -6.88 -14.54
C ASP A 227 -1.97 -5.67 -13.98
N ILE A 228 -1.72 -5.65 -12.67
CA ILE A 228 -0.88 -4.67 -11.99
C ILE A 228 0.22 -5.43 -11.26
N THR A 229 1.47 -5.06 -11.54
CA THR A 229 2.64 -5.56 -10.81
C THR A 229 3.34 -4.42 -10.13
N LEU A 230 3.69 -4.63 -8.87
CA LEU A 230 4.52 -3.76 -8.07
C LEU A 230 5.60 -4.62 -7.46
N ALA A 231 6.85 -4.41 -7.84
CA ALA A 231 7.95 -5.20 -7.33
C ALA A 231 9.18 -4.34 -7.05
N ALA A 232 9.92 -4.69 -6.00
CA ALA A 232 11.24 -4.16 -5.74
C ALA A 232 12.28 -5.09 -6.36
N THR A 233 13.19 -4.55 -7.18
CA THR A 233 14.29 -5.31 -7.76
C THR A 233 15.58 -5.11 -6.95
N GLY A 234 16.34 -6.18 -6.78
CA GLY A 234 17.68 -6.17 -6.23
C GLY A 234 18.49 -7.37 -6.70
N THR A 235 19.49 -7.74 -5.92
CA THR A 235 20.46 -8.79 -6.25
C THR A 235 20.51 -9.84 -5.14
N VAL A 236 20.67 -11.11 -5.53
CA VAL A 236 20.95 -12.23 -4.63
C VAL A 236 22.34 -12.04 -4.02
N SER A 237 22.41 -11.94 -2.70
CA SER A 237 23.66 -11.78 -1.95
C SER A 237 24.31 -13.09 -1.57
N TYR A 238 23.49 -14.05 -1.17
CA TYR A 238 23.96 -15.32 -0.62
C TYR A 238 22.91 -16.40 -0.85
N VAL A 239 23.37 -17.62 -1.16
CA VAL A 239 22.53 -18.79 -1.39
C VAL A 239 23.09 -19.97 -0.60
N GLU A 240 22.22 -20.66 0.14
CA GLU A 240 22.55 -21.86 0.90
C GLU A 240 21.43 -22.90 0.74
N GLY A 241 21.64 -23.91 -0.12
CA GLY A 241 20.58 -24.83 -0.50
C GLY A 241 19.43 -24.08 -1.18
N ASN A 242 18.22 -24.17 -0.62
CA ASN A 242 17.05 -23.40 -1.10
C ASN A 242 16.96 -21.99 -0.52
N ARG A 243 17.81 -21.64 0.46
CA ARG A 243 17.74 -20.33 1.12
C ARG A 243 18.40 -19.28 0.27
N VAL A 244 17.73 -18.14 0.19
CA VAL A 244 18.17 -16.99 -0.60
C VAL A 244 18.13 -15.76 0.28
N VAL A 245 19.24 -15.04 0.30
CA VAL A 245 19.36 -13.72 0.94
C VAL A 245 19.62 -12.69 -0.15
N ALA A 246 18.95 -11.55 -0.09
CA ALA A 246 19.06 -10.49 -1.09
C ALA A 246 19.05 -9.09 -0.45
N PHE A 247 19.34 -8.08 -1.27
CA PHE A 247 19.32 -6.63 -0.99
C PHE A 247 20.42 -6.14 -0.04
N GLY A 248 20.81 -6.93 0.97
CA GLY A 248 21.82 -6.51 1.95
C GLY A 248 21.40 -5.33 2.84
N HIS A 249 20.10 -4.98 2.84
CA HIS A 249 19.47 -3.98 3.70
C HIS A 249 17.96 -4.30 3.78
N PRO A 250 17.15 -3.62 4.62
CA PRO A 250 15.72 -3.85 4.65
C PRO A 250 15.08 -3.32 3.37
N MET A 251 14.08 -4.02 2.86
CA MET A 251 13.24 -3.50 1.79
C MET A 251 12.30 -2.43 2.34
N MET A 252 11.59 -2.78 3.41
CA MET A 252 10.64 -1.92 4.13
C MET A 252 10.76 -2.05 5.65
N GLY A 253 11.54 -3.03 6.15
CA GLY A 253 11.67 -3.32 7.57
C GLY A 253 10.43 -3.94 8.18
N LEU A 254 9.61 -4.65 7.38
CA LEU A 254 8.32 -5.22 7.80
C LEU A 254 8.45 -6.40 8.77
N GLY A 255 9.65 -6.97 8.88
CA GLY A 255 9.89 -8.09 9.74
C GLY A 255 9.45 -9.41 9.13
N ASP A 256 8.47 -10.08 9.74
CA ASP A 256 7.97 -11.36 9.26
C ASP A 256 6.97 -11.16 8.12
N VAL A 257 7.31 -11.64 6.92
CA VAL A 257 6.52 -11.38 5.71
C VAL A 257 6.24 -12.67 4.94
N ALA A 258 5.36 -12.61 3.94
CA ALA A 258 5.16 -13.69 2.98
C ALA A 258 4.98 -13.03 1.60
N LEU A 259 6.10 -12.70 0.96
CA LEU A 259 6.12 -11.98 -0.32
C LEU A 259 6.65 -12.86 -1.43
N PRO A 260 6.05 -12.85 -2.64
CA PRO A 260 6.56 -13.60 -3.77
C PRO A 260 8.00 -13.20 -4.13
N MET A 261 8.88 -14.19 -4.19
CA MET A 261 10.21 -14.05 -4.78
C MET A 261 10.11 -14.36 -6.27
N ALA A 262 10.54 -13.44 -7.12
CA ALA A 262 10.46 -13.56 -8.56
C ALA A 262 11.83 -13.43 -9.22
N ARG A 263 12.00 -14.05 -10.38
CA ARG A 263 13.12 -13.71 -11.26
C ARG A 263 13.01 -12.28 -11.75
N SER A 264 14.16 -11.67 -12.05
CA SER A 264 14.21 -10.35 -12.63
C SER A 264 15.14 -10.34 -13.83
N GLU A 265 14.72 -9.69 -14.91
CA GLU A 265 15.55 -9.37 -16.07
C GLU A 265 15.85 -7.87 -16.07
N ILE A 266 17.11 -7.49 -16.14
CA ILE A 266 17.53 -6.09 -16.18
C ILE A 266 17.49 -5.60 -17.63
N VAL A 267 16.60 -4.66 -17.92
CA VAL A 267 16.46 -4.07 -19.26
C VAL A 267 17.56 -3.04 -19.49
N ALA A 268 17.74 -2.13 -18.53
CA ALA A 268 18.72 -1.06 -18.59
C ALA A 268 19.03 -0.49 -17.20
N ILE A 269 20.17 0.18 -17.10
CA ILE A 269 20.47 1.09 -15.99
C ILE A 269 20.25 2.51 -16.48
N LEU A 270 19.55 3.33 -15.70
CA LEU A 270 19.36 4.75 -15.93
C LEU A 270 20.24 5.53 -14.95
N PRO A 271 21.41 6.04 -15.39
CA PRO A 271 22.27 6.85 -14.53
C PRO A 271 21.62 8.19 -14.18
N SER A 272 21.82 8.65 -12.95
CA SER A 272 21.40 9.98 -12.52
C SER A 272 22.26 10.45 -11.36
N ASN A 273 22.63 11.74 -11.37
CA ASN A 273 23.34 12.38 -10.25
C ASN A 273 22.47 12.44 -8.98
N LEU A 274 21.15 12.44 -9.16
CA LEU A 274 20.19 12.37 -8.06
C LEU A 274 19.98 10.92 -7.64
N ASN A 275 19.56 10.06 -8.56
CA ASN A 275 19.15 8.69 -8.24
C ASN A 275 19.25 7.74 -9.45
N SER A 276 20.36 7.03 -9.58
CA SER A 276 20.50 5.97 -10.58
C SER A 276 19.62 4.76 -10.22
N LEU A 277 18.98 4.11 -11.21
CA LEU A 277 18.17 2.91 -10.99
C LEU A 277 18.31 1.87 -12.11
N LYS A 278 18.04 0.60 -11.79
CA LYS A 278 17.80 -0.47 -12.77
C LYS A 278 16.33 -0.49 -13.18
N VAL A 279 16.08 -0.48 -14.48
CA VAL A 279 14.78 -0.79 -15.09
C VAL A 279 14.75 -2.29 -15.34
N ALA A 280 13.71 -2.96 -14.85
CA ALA A 280 13.64 -4.40 -14.86
C ALA A 280 12.24 -4.94 -15.21
N ASN A 281 12.24 -6.12 -15.82
CA ASN A 281 11.04 -6.93 -15.97
C ASN A 281 10.94 -7.91 -14.81
N THR A 282 9.77 -7.99 -14.18
CA THR A 282 9.47 -9.04 -13.19
C THR A 282 9.04 -10.31 -13.91
N GLY A 283 9.67 -11.43 -13.58
CA GLY A 283 9.44 -12.74 -14.20
C GLY A 283 8.62 -13.70 -13.33
N GLU A 284 8.86 -15.00 -13.51
CA GLU A 284 8.20 -16.07 -12.77
C GLU A 284 8.42 -15.99 -11.25
N ILE A 285 7.40 -16.38 -10.48
CA ILE A 285 7.51 -16.57 -9.03
C ILE A 285 8.21 -17.91 -8.76
N ILE A 286 9.30 -17.86 -8.03
CA ILE A 286 10.22 -18.97 -7.77
C ILE A 286 10.36 -19.31 -6.29
N GLY A 287 9.68 -18.57 -5.41
CA GLY A 287 9.75 -18.81 -3.98
C GLY A 287 9.01 -17.78 -3.14
N THR A 288 9.33 -17.80 -1.84
CA THR A 288 8.73 -16.94 -0.84
C THR A 288 9.81 -16.23 -0.03
N ILE A 289 9.75 -14.89 0.03
CA ILE A 289 10.47 -14.07 1.01
C ILE A 289 9.69 -14.12 2.33
N SER A 290 10.38 -14.52 3.39
CA SER A 290 9.82 -14.75 4.72
C SER A 290 10.27 -13.71 5.75
N GLN A 291 11.38 -13.00 5.47
CA GLN A 291 12.03 -12.04 6.36
C GLN A 291 12.39 -10.74 5.62
N ASP A 292 12.07 -9.61 6.23
CA ASP A 292 12.52 -8.26 5.85
C ASP A 292 13.12 -7.58 7.09
N ARG A 293 14.46 -7.66 7.22
CA ARG A 293 15.20 -7.26 8.43
C ARG A 293 16.24 -6.19 8.08
N LEU A 294 16.81 -5.59 9.12
CA LEU A 294 17.79 -4.51 9.01
C LEU A 294 18.94 -4.80 8.03
N SER A 295 19.42 -6.04 7.96
CA SER A 295 20.62 -6.37 7.19
C SER A 295 20.32 -7.04 5.84
N ALA A 296 19.10 -7.50 5.58
CA ALA A 296 18.73 -8.17 4.34
C ALA A 296 17.23 -8.52 4.29
N VAL A 297 16.78 -8.91 3.10
CA VAL A 297 15.61 -9.78 2.94
C VAL A 297 16.06 -11.23 2.78
N ALA A 298 15.31 -12.17 3.33
CA ALA A 298 15.59 -13.61 3.20
C ALA A 298 14.33 -14.43 2.97
N GLY A 299 14.50 -15.56 2.28
CA GLY A 299 13.43 -16.47 1.94
C GLY A 299 13.95 -17.79 1.38
N GLU A 300 13.05 -18.57 0.79
CA GLU A 300 13.36 -19.87 0.22
C GLU A 300 12.77 -20.03 -1.18
N LEU A 301 13.52 -20.72 -2.04
CA LEU A 301 13.05 -21.24 -3.32
C LEU A 301 12.00 -22.32 -3.08
N GLY A 302 10.93 -22.29 -3.88
CA GLY A 302 9.83 -23.25 -3.77
C GLY A 302 8.47 -22.61 -4.07
N PRO A 303 7.41 -22.97 -3.32
CA PRO A 303 6.07 -22.46 -3.61
C PRO A 303 5.97 -20.95 -3.36
N ALA A 304 5.10 -20.31 -4.16
CA ALA A 304 4.67 -18.94 -3.93
C ALA A 304 3.85 -18.84 -2.64
N PRO A 305 3.86 -17.68 -1.95
CA PRO A 305 3.01 -17.47 -0.79
C PRO A 305 1.54 -17.29 -1.21
N ALA A 306 0.62 -17.48 -0.27
CA ALA A 306 -0.78 -17.16 -0.50
C ALA A 306 -0.97 -15.64 -0.71
N MET A 307 -1.58 -15.27 -1.82
CA MET A 307 -1.86 -13.87 -2.17
C MET A 307 -3.36 -13.57 -2.08
N LEU A 308 -3.70 -12.30 -1.88
CA LEU A 308 -5.07 -11.80 -1.83
C LEU A 308 -5.58 -11.49 -3.25
N PRO A 309 -6.56 -12.22 -3.79
CA PRO A 309 -7.17 -11.87 -5.07
C PRO A 309 -7.96 -10.56 -4.96
N VAL A 310 -7.70 -9.66 -5.92
CA VAL A 310 -8.39 -8.38 -6.09
C VAL A 310 -8.97 -8.32 -7.50
N GLU A 311 -10.28 -8.10 -7.58
CA GLU A 311 -10.98 -7.87 -8.84
C GLU A 311 -11.62 -6.48 -8.83
N ILE A 312 -11.37 -5.69 -9.88
CA ILE A 312 -11.97 -4.38 -10.07
C ILE A 312 -12.73 -4.38 -11.39
N ALA A 313 -14.02 -4.10 -11.33
CA ALA A 313 -14.91 -4.07 -12.48
C ALA A 313 -15.35 -2.62 -12.77
N VAL A 314 -15.03 -2.12 -13.96
CA VAL A 314 -15.55 -0.85 -14.48
C VAL A 314 -16.77 -1.15 -15.35
N VAL A 315 -17.93 -0.72 -14.88
CA VAL A 315 -19.22 -1.05 -15.48
C VAL A 315 -19.80 0.21 -16.08
N ARG A 316 -19.85 0.26 -17.42
CA ARG A 316 -20.48 1.38 -18.12
C ARG A 316 -21.78 0.92 -18.77
N PRO A 317 -22.87 1.70 -18.66
CA PRO A 317 -24.12 1.35 -19.31
C PRO A 317 -23.92 1.14 -20.82
N GLY A 318 -24.28 -0.04 -21.32
CA GLY A 318 -24.20 -0.36 -22.76
C GLY A 318 -22.82 -0.79 -23.29
N GLU A 319 -21.80 -0.87 -22.43
CA GLU A 319 -20.47 -1.40 -22.80
C GLU A 319 -20.19 -2.74 -22.11
N GLU A 320 -19.20 -3.47 -22.64
CA GLU A 320 -18.67 -4.64 -21.95
C GLU A 320 -17.95 -4.23 -20.65
N VAL A 321 -18.12 -5.04 -19.60
CA VAL A 321 -17.47 -4.78 -18.31
C VAL A 321 -15.96 -4.97 -18.46
N LYS A 322 -15.20 -3.91 -18.16
CA LYS A 322 -13.73 -3.97 -18.13
C LYS A 322 -13.28 -4.44 -16.75
N TYR A 323 -12.44 -5.45 -16.71
CA TYR A 323 -11.88 -5.99 -15.46
C TYR A 323 -10.40 -5.64 -15.33
N LEU A 324 -9.97 -5.32 -14.12
CA LEU A 324 -8.59 -5.39 -13.67
C LEU A 324 -8.48 -6.47 -12.60
N ARG A 325 -7.62 -7.45 -12.82
CA ARG A 325 -7.42 -8.60 -11.93
C ARG A 325 -5.96 -8.71 -11.54
N PHE A 326 -5.71 -8.63 -10.25
CA PHE A 326 -4.37 -8.80 -9.69
C PHE A 326 -4.45 -9.46 -8.32
N SER A 327 -3.32 -9.97 -7.88
CA SER A 327 -3.14 -10.57 -6.56
C SER A 327 -2.20 -9.69 -5.74
N ALA A 328 -2.57 -9.41 -4.51
CA ALA A 328 -1.85 -8.53 -3.59
C ALA A 328 -1.21 -9.32 -2.43
N ALA A 329 -0.07 -8.84 -1.96
CA ALA A 329 0.54 -9.34 -0.74
C ALA A 329 -0.44 -9.19 0.43
N ARG A 330 -0.53 -10.24 1.25
CA ARG A 330 -1.33 -10.27 2.47
C ARG A 330 -0.55 -9.59 3.60
N HIS A 331 -0.63 -8.28 3.67
CA HIS A 331 0.08 -7.50 4.70
C HIS A 331 -0.70 -6.23 5.08
N PRO A 332 -0.99 -5.98 6.38
CA PRO A 332 -1.87 -4.87 6.81
C PRO A 332 -1.46 -3.48 6.33
N GLN A 333 -0.15 -3.24 6.14
CA GLN A 333 0.35 -1.96 5.64
C GLN A 333 0.38 -1.85 4.10
N LEU A 334 0.50 -2.97 3.38
CA LEU A 334 0.65 -2.96 1.91
C LEU A 334 -0.68 -3.10 1.19
N THR A 335 -1.56 -3.95 1.73
CA THR A 335 -2.86 -4.28 1.13
C THR A 335 -3.70 -3.03 0.82
N PRO A 336 -3.89 -2.03 1.71
CA PRO A 336 -4.66 -0.83 1.40
C PRO A 336 -4.11 -0.05 0.21
N LEU A 337 -2.79 0.15 0.15
CA LEU A 337 -2.15 0.93 -0.89
C LEU A 337 -2.30 0.30 -2.28
N VAL A 338 -2.18 -1.02 -2.37
CA VAL A 338 -2.26 -1.71 -3.65
C VAL A 338 -3.69 -1.83 -4.17
N ILE A 339 -4.68 -1.94 -3.29
CA ILE A 339 -6.09 -1.81 -3.66
C ILE A 339 -6.37 -0.39 -4.19
N GLY A 340 -5.83 0.62 -3.51
CA GLY A 340 -5.85 2.01 -3.93
C GLY A 340 -5.27 2.21 -5.33
N ALA A 341 -4.09 1.62 -5.59
CA ALA A 341 -3.45 1.65 -6.90
C ALA A 341 -4.32 1.05 -8.01
N GLY A 342 -4.94 -0.11 -7.76
CA GLY A 342 -5.85 -0.73 -8.73
C GLY A 342 -7.11 0.11 -8.98
N THR A 343 -7.68 0.68 -7.93
CA THR A 343 -8.90 1.49 -8.06
C THR A 343 -8.60 2.82 -8.75
N ALA A 344 -7.45 3.43 -8.43
CA ALA A 344 -6.95 4.61 -9.14
C ALA A 344 -6.65 4.31 -10.61
N GLN A 345 -6.09 3.14 -10.95
CA GLN A 345 -5.89 2.72 -12.34
C GLN A 345 -7.21 2.59 -13.09
N ALA A 346 -8.22 2.00 -12.46
CA ALA A 346 -9.54 1.83 -13.05
C ALA A 346 -10.23 3.17 -13.35
N VAL A 347 -10.00 4.19 -12.53
CA VAL A 347 -10.68 5.49 -12.64
C VAL A 347 -9.86 6.52 -13.42
N LEU A 348 -8.59 6.72 -13.07
CA LEU A 348 -7.70 7.74 -13.63
C LEU A 348 -6.91 7.23 -14.84
N GLY A 349 -6.61 5.92 -14.89
CA GLY A 349 -5.81 5.33 -15.97
C GLY A 349 -6.56 5.17 -17.28
N SER A 350 -7.90 5.18 -17.24
CA SER A 350 -8.74 5.19 -18.43
C SER A 350 -9.05 6.63 -18.82
N ASN A 351 -8.48 7.11 -19.93
CA ASN A 351 -8.81 8.43 -20.52
C ASN A 351 -10.22 8.45 -21.17
N ASP A 352 -11.10 7.54 -20.77
CA ASP A 352 -12.46 7.50 -21.27
C ASP A 352 -13.30 8.52 -20.49
N ALA A 353 -13.99 9.42 -21.20
CA ALA A 353 -14.72 10.56 -20.65
C ALA A 353 -15.85 10.25 -19.63
N GLY A 354 -16.06 8.97 -19.29
CA GLY A 354 -17.17 8.47 -18.48
C GLY A 354 -17.22 9.01 -17.05
N PHE A 355 -16.10 9.48 -16.49
CA PHE A 355 -16.01 9.91 -15.08
C PHE A 355 -16.15 11.42 -14.85
N SER A 356 -16.42 12.20 -15.89
CA SER A 356 -16.56 13.66 -15.83
C SER A 356 -17.65 14.13 -14.85
N ASN A 357 -18.71 13.36 -14.69
CA ASN A 357 -19.80 13.62 -13.75
C ASN A 357 -19.56 13.00 -12.36
N GLY A 358 -18.56 12.12 -12.22
CA GLY A 358 -18.32 11.35 -11.00
C GLY A 358 -18.62 9.86 -11.17
N ALA A 359 -18.64 9.15 -10.04
CA ALA A 359 -18.75 7.69 -10.00
C ALA A 359 -19.48 7.21 -8.75
N ARG A 360 -20.04 6.00 -8.83
CA ARG A 360 -20.36 5.16 -7.68
C ARG A 360 -19.26 4.12 -7.52
N LEU A 361 -18.71 4.03 -6.31
CA LEU A 361 -17.71 3.05 -5.91
C LEU A 361 -18.38 2.09 -4.93
N GLU A 362 -18.36 0.80 -5.22
CA GLU A 362 -18.89 -0.24 -4.34
C GLU A 362 -17.79 -1.28 -4.12
N ALA A 363 -17.40 -1.53 -2.88
CA ALA A 363 -16.43 -2.56 -2.56
C ALA A 363 -17.04 -3.62 -1.64
N ASN A 364 -16.56 -4.84 -1.76
CA ASN A 364 -16.93 -5.93 -0.89
C ASN A 364 -15.66 -6.65 -0.43
N PHE A 365 -15.47 -6.69 0.88
CA PHE A 365 -14.38 -7.40 1.53
C PHE A 365 -14.91 -8.72 2.05
N LYS A 366 -14.45 -9.83 1.48
CA LYS A 366 -14.78 -11.17 1.96
C LYS A 366 -13.75 -11.57 3.01
N PHE A 367 -14.21 -11.87 4.21
CA PHE A 367 -13.40 -12.37 5.32
C PHE A 367 -13.71 -13.84 5.61
N SER A 368 -12.88 -14.46 6.46
CA SER A 368 -13.07 -15.84 6.88
C SER A 368 -14.43 -16.06 7.55
N HIS A 369 -14.90 -17.31 7.52
CA HIS A 369 -16.25 -17.71 7.94
C HIS A 369 -17.38 -17.07 7.12
N GLY A 370 -17.07 -16.56 5.92
CA GLY A 370 -18.06 -16.03 4.98
C GLY A 370 -18.61 -14.66 5.37
N ARG A 371 -17.94 -13.92 6.26
CA ARG A 371 -18.34 -12.55 6.58
C ARG A 371 -18.02 -11.61 5.41
N HIS A 372 -18.97 -10.75 5.08
CA HIS A 372 -18.85 -9.74 4.03
C HIS A 372 -19.02 -8.34 4.61
N VAL A 373 -18.16 -7.41 4.20
CA VAL A 373 -18.26 -6.00 4.57
C VAL A 373 -18.43 -5.21 3.28
N PRO A 374 -19.67 -4.87 2.90
CA PRO A 374 -19.91 -4.01 1.75
C PRO A 374 -19.65 -2.55 2.15
N THR A 375 -19.00 -1.80 1.26
CA THR A 375 -18.90 -0.34 1.36
C THR A 375 -19.37 0.27 0.04
N ALA A 376 -20.02 1.43 0.12
CA ALA A 376 -20.48 2.14 -1.05
C ALA A 376 -20.25 3.64 -0.85
N SER A 377 -19.83 4.34 -1.91
CA SER A 377 -19.68 5.79 -1.92
C SER A 377 -20.05 6.37 -3.28
N VAL A 378 -20.50 7.61 -3.28
CA VAL A 378 -20.80 8.39 -4.48
C VAL A 378 -19.91 9.62 -4.49
N VAL A 379 -19.21 9.84 -5.60
CA VAL A 379 -18.27 10.95 -5.77
C VAL A 379 -18.70 11.83 -6.93
N SER A 380 -18.52 13.14 -6.79
CA SER A 380 -18.93 14.15 -7.77
C SER A 380 -17.74 14.68 -8.58
N GLY A 381 -17.78 14.46 -9.90
CA GLY A 381 -16.77 14.96 -10.83
C GLY A 381 -15.32 14.49 -10.57
N PRO A 382 -14.35 15.03 -11.32
CA PRO A 382 -12.96 14.56 -11.27
C PRO A 382 -12.27 14.81 -9.92
N GLN A 383 -12.52 15.95 -9.28
CA GLN A 383 -11.92 16.26 -7.97
C GLN A 383 -12.51 15.39 -6.86
N GLY A 384 -13.83 15.15 -6.89
CA GLY A 384 -14.49 14.28 -5.92
C GLY A 384 -14.00 12.83 -6.02
N ILE A 385 -13.68 12.36 -7.22
CA ILE A 385 -13.07 11.06 -7.44
C ILE A 385 -11.73 10.91 -6.71
N THR A 386 -10.82 11.88 -6.88
CA THR A 386 -9.50 11.84 -6.23
C THR A 386 -9.62 11.83 -4.71
N GLN A 387 -10.55 12.63 -4.17
CA GLN A 387 -10.83 12.64 -2.73
C GLN A 387 -11.43 11.32 -2.27
N GLY A 388 -12.45 10.80 -2.97
CA GLY A 388 -13.09 9.53 -2.61
C GLY A 388 -12.17 8.32 -2.71
N LEU A 389 -11.20 8.31 -3.63
CA LEU A 389 -10.13 7.29 -3.66
C LEU A 389 -9.26 7.35 -2.40
N THR A 390 -8.90 8.56 -1.97
CA THR A 390 -8.11 8.77 -0.75
C THR A 390 -8.87 8.30 0.49
N ASP A 391 -10.15 8.67 0.58
CA ASP A 391 -11.04 8.24 1.67
C ASP A 391 -11.20 6.72 1.67
N PHE A 392 -11.43 6.11 0.51
CA PHE A 392 -11.54 4.65 0.35
C PHE A 392 -10.29 3.91 0.85
N VAL A 393 -9.07 4.35 0.48
CA VAL A 393 -7.83 3.74 0.95
C VAL A 393 -7.67 3.88 2.46
N ARG A 394 -7.97 5.06 3.01
CA ARG A 394 -7.91 5.34 4.45
C ARG A 394 -8.86 4.42 5.22
N ASP A 395 -10.10 4.29 4.76
CA ASP A 395 -11.14 3.55 5.45
C ASP A 395 -10.83 2.04 5.47
N ILE A 396 -10.28 1.50 4.37
CA ILE A 396 -9.73 0.12 4.34
C ILE A 396 -8.58 -0.02 5.35
N GLY A 397 -7.65 0.93 5.34
CA GLY A 397 -6.51 0.95 6.27
C GLY A 397 -6.96 0.90 7.74
N ALA A 398 -8.01 1.65 8.09
CA ALA A 398 -8.56 1.68 9.44
C ALA A 398 -9.10 0.31 9.90
N VAL A 399 -9.69 -0.47 8.99
CA VAL A 399 -10.17 -1.83 9.28
C VAL A 399 -9.01 -2.81 9.39
N LEU A 400 -8.06 -2.78 8.46
CA LEU A 400 -6.94 -3.75 8.43
C LEU A 400 -5.90 -3.51 9.53
N GLN A 401 -5.77 -2.27 10.04
CA GLN A 401 -4.83 -1.92 11.10
C GLN A 401 -5.53 -1.80 12.47
N ASN A 402 -6.64 -2.51 12.66
CA ASN A 402 -7.36 -2.53 13.93
C ASN A 402 -6.52 -3.22 15.05
N PRO A 403 -6.71 -2.85 16.32
CA PRO A 403 -5.92 -3.39 17.43
C PRO A 403 -6.46 -4.70 18.04
N TYR A 404 -7.57 -5.25 17.53
CA TYR A 404 -8.25 -6.39 18.15
C TYR A 404 -7.74 -7.72 17.62
N GLU A 405 -7.68 -7.82 16.30
CA GLU A 405 -7.34 -9.05 15.61
C GLU A 405 -6.75 -8.72 14.25
N GLU A 406 -5.68 -9.43 13.91
CA GLU A 406 -5.12 -9.36 12.57
C GLU A 406 -6.13 -9.99 11.61
N ILE A 407 -6.73 -9.15 10.77
CA ILE A 407 -7.65 -9.60 9.75
C ILE A 407 -7.20 -9.14 8.38
N ILE A 408 -7.13 -10.08 7.45
CA ILE A 408 -6.90 -9.82 6.04
C ILE A 408 -8.02 -10.52 5.27
N PRO A 409 -8.70 -9.83 4.35
CA PRO A 409 -9.73 -10.44 3.54
C PRO A 409 -9.17 -11.62 2.73
N GLU A 410 -10.03 -12.57 2.41
CA GLU A 410 -9.75 -13.69 1.49
C GLU A 410 -9.90 -13.27 0.03
N ALA A 411 -10.75 -12.28 -0.24
CA ALA A 411 -10.96 -11.72 -1.57
C ALA A 411 -11.53 -10.30 -1.47
N ILE A 412 -11.23 -9.47 -2.47
CA ILE A 412 -11.77 -8.12 -2.60
C ILE A 412 -12.35 -7.96 -4.00
N SER A 413 -13.59 -7.48 -4.08
CA SER A 413 -14.21 -7.07 -5.33
C SER A 413 -14.63 -5.61 -5.26
N VAL A 414 -14.23 -4.80 -6.24
CA VAL A 414 -14.61 -3.39 -6.37
C VAL A 414 -15.38 -3.20 -7.67
N ARG A 415 -16.56 -2.59 -7.61
CA ARG A 415 -17.37 -2.19 -8.76
C ARG A 415 -17.36 -0.67 -8.86
N ILE A 416 -17.04 -0.17 -10.04
CA ILE A 416 -16.98 1.25 -10.35
C ILE A 416 -17.96 1.53 -11.48
N THR A 417 -18.95 2.37 -11.21
CA THR A 417 -19.99 2.75 -12.17
C THR A 417 -19.94 4.26 -12.40
N PRO A 418 -19.57 4.75 -13.59
CA PRO A 418 -19.59 6.18 -13.88
C PRO A 418 -21.01 6.73 -13.86
N LEU A 419 -21.17 7.99 -13.43
CA LEU A 419 -22.47 8.65 -13.37
C LEU A 419 -22.80 9.37 -14.67
N THR A 420 -24.07 9.33 -15.06
CA THR A 420 -24.56 10.05 -16.25
C THR A 420 -24.80 11.54 -16.00
N VAL A 421 -25.00 11.92 -14.74
CA VAL A 421 -25.22 13.29 -14.28
C VAL A 421 -24.35 13.56 -13.06
N ASN A 422 -23.86 14.79 -12.92
CA ASN A 422 -23.09 15.18 -11.74
C ASN A 422 -24.02 15.18 -10.52
N PRO A 423 -23.74 14.41 -9.46
CA PRO A 423 -24.65 14.25 -8.34
C PRO A 423 -24.65 15.47 -7.40
N GLN A 424 -23.77 16.46 -7.61
CA GLN A 424 -23.69 17.63 -6.74
C GLN A 424 -25.01 18.43 -6.77
N THR A 425 -25.59 18.65 -5.60
CA THR A 425 -26.85 19.37 -5.42
C THR A 425 -26.70 20.39 -4.30
N THR A 426 -26.95 21.66 -4.58
CA THR A 426 -26.91 22.72 -3.57
C THR A 426 -28.26 22.83 -2.88
N LEU A 427 -28.28 22.76 -1.55
CA LEU A 427 -29.47 23.08 -0.75
C LEU A 427 -29.61 24.61 -0.69
N GLU A 428 -30.68 25.15 -1.27
CA GLU A 428 -30.90 26.60 -1.33
C GLU A 428 -31.63 27.10 -0.08
N TYR A 429 -32.70 26.40 0.33
CA TYR A 429 -33.43 26.78 1.54
C TYR A 429 -34.20 25.59 2.15
N VAL A 430 -34.48 25.72 3.45
CA VAL A 430 -35.41 24.87 4.20
C VAL A 430 -36.33 25.78 4.98
N GLN A 431 -37.63 25.68 4.71
CA GLN A 431 -38.68 26.47 5.34
C GLN A 431 -39.69 25.55 6.03
N LEU A 432 -40.07 25.92 7.26
CA LEU A 432 -41.15 25.27 7.98
C LEU A 432 -42.43 26.09 7.80
N SER A 433 -43.58 25.42 7.65
CA SER A 433 -44.88 26.09 7.59
C SER A 433 -45.19 26.86 8.88
N ASN A 434 -44.78 26.32 10.02
CA ASN A 434 -44.92 26.93 11.33
C ASN A 434 -43.72 26.56 12.21
N THR A 435 -43.42 27.41 13.19
CA THR A 435 -42.43 27.15 14.25
C THR A 435 -43.09 26.78 15.58
N THR A 436 -44.43 26.85 15.66
CA THR A 436 -45.25 26.43 16.81
C THR A 436 -46.48 25.69 16.29
N LEU A 437 -46.69 24.46 16.72
CA LEU A 437 -47.70 23.53 16.18
C LEU A 437 -48.32 22.72 17.32
N SER A 438 -49.63 22.49 17.26
CA SER A 438 -50.30 21.55 18.18
C SER A 438 -49.98 20.10 17.82
N SER A 439 -49.98 19.25 18.84
CA SER A 439 -49.85 17.81 18.66
C SER A 439 -50.99 17.22 17.80
N GLY A 440 -50.70 16.17 17.04
CA GLY A 440 -51.65 15.55 16.10
C GLY A 440 -51.77 16.25 14.74
N THR A 441 -51.03 17.35 14.52
CA THR A 441 -50.94 18.03 13.21
C THR A 441 -49.74 17.54 12.40
N ASN A 442 -49.58 18.05 11.18
CA ASN A 442 -48.38 17.83 10.37
C ASN A 442 -47.56 19.11 10.27
N LEU A 443 -46.25 18.98 10.43
CA LEU A 443 -45.28 20.01 10.10
C LEU A 443 -44.93 19.89 8.61
N GLU A 444 -45.22 20.92 7.83
CA GLU A 444 -44.83 20.95 6.41
C GLU A 444 -43.44 21.59 6.31
N ALA A 445 -42.48 20.84 5.77
CA ALA A 445 -41.12 21.30 5.52
C ALA A 445 -40.89 21.42 4.02
N THR A 446 -40.81 22.64 3.50
CA THR A 446 -40.44 22.89 2.11
C THR A 446 -38.93 22.96 1.97
N ILE A 447 -38.38 22.08 1.16
CA ILE A 447 -36.96 22.00 0.83
C ILE A 447 -36.76 22.47 -0.61
N GLY A 448 -35.96 23.51 -0.80
CA GLY A 448 -35.56 24.02 -2.11
C GLY A 448 -34.11 23.68 -2.41
N TRP A 449 -33.84 23.17 -3.61
CA TRP A 449 -32.49 22.79 -4.02
C TRP A 449 -32.25 23.09 -5.50
N ARG A 450 -30.97 23.03 -5.88
CA ARG A 450 -30.54 23.14 -7.28
C ARG A 450 -29.49 22.08 -7.59
N ASP A 451 -29.74 21.30 -8.63
CA ASP A 451 -28.77 20.33 -9.15
C ASP A 451 -27.64 21.02 -9.91
N TYR A 452 -26.53 20.33 -10.11
CA TYR A 452 -25.39 20.84 -10.87
C TYR A 452 -25.82 21.32 -12.26
N GLN A 453 -25.72 22.64 -12.49
CA GLN A 453 -26.18 23.30 -13.72
C GLN A 453 -27.68 23.08 -14.05
N GLY A 454 -28.48 22.70 -13.06
CA GLY A 454 -29.92 22.46 -13.19
C GLY A 454 -30.79 23.66 -12.85
N ALA A 455 -32.08 23.51 -13.13
CA ALA A 455 -33.11 24.42 -12.64
C ALA A 455 -33.36 24.23 -11.14
N PRO A 456 -33.82 25.26 -10.42
CA PRO A 456 -34.34 25.09 -9.06
C PRO A 456 -35.49 24.10 -9.04
N ALA A 457 -35.55 23.31 -7.97
CA ALA A 457 -36.70 22.47 -7.66
C ALA A 457 -37.00 22.53 -6.17
N GLU A 458 -38.23 22.19 -5.81
CA GLU A 458 -38.70 22.16 -4.43
C GLU A 458 -39.62 20.97 -4.18
N GLU A 459 -39.64 20.52 -2.94
CA GLU A 459 -40.54 19.48 -2.44
C GLU A 459 -41.00 19.90 -1.05
N THR A 460 -42.29 19.71 -0.76
CA THR A 460 -42.83 19.84 0.59
C THR A 460 -42.98 18.46 1.20
N VAL A 461 -42.30 18.24 2.33
CA VAL A 461 -42.36 17.01 3.10
C VAL A 461 -43.28 17.21 4.30
N SER A 462 -44.36 16.43 4.35
CA SER A 462 -45.29 16.42 5.48
C SER A 462 -44.76 15.50 6.59
N ILE A 463 -44.50 16.07 7.76
CA ILE A 463 -43.91 15.39 8.92
C ILE A 463 -44.98 15.25 10.01
N PRO A 464 -45.37 14.03 10.40
CA PRO A 464 -46.38 13.84 11.44
C PRO A 464 -45.86 14.28 12.80
N VAL A 465 -46.67 15.02 13.57
CA VAL A 465 -46.37 15.49 14.92
C VAL A 465 -47.17 14.67 15.94
N PRO A 466 -46.66 13.53 16.42
CA PRO A 466 -47.38 12.68 17.38
C PRO A 466 -47.58 13.38 18.74
N ALA A 467 -48.59 12.93 19.49
CA ALA A 467 -48.88 13.41 20.85
C ALA A 467 -47.68 13.28 21.81
N ALA A 468 -46.79 12.31 21.59
CA ALA A 468 -45.57 12.13 22.39
C ALA A 468 -44.58 13.32 22.34
N TRP A 469 -44.71 14.20 21.35
CA TRP A 469 -43.87 15.39 21.21
C TRP A 469 -44.43 16.62 21.93
N GLN A 470 -45.64 16.54 22.47
CA GLN A 470 -46.30 17.65 23.17
C GLN A 470 -45.41 18.26 24.27
N GLY A 471 -45.30 19.58 24.26
CA GLY A 471 -44.48 20.34 25.21
C GLY A 471 -42.98 20.37 24.90
N ARG A 472 -42.50 19.65 23.88
CA ARG A 472 -41.07 19.59 23.52
C ARG A 472 -40.65 20.74 22.60
N ASN A 473 -39.38 21.13 22.71
CA ASN A 473 -38.69 21.98 21.74
C ASN A 473 -37.82 21.08 20.87
N LEU A 474 -38.19 20.92 19.61
CA LEU A 474 -37.55 20.00 18.67
C LEU A 474 -36.86 20.78 17.56
N GLU A 475 -36.05 20.07 16.78
CA GLU A 475 -35.34 20.64 15.66
C GLU A 475 -35.44 19.74 14.44
N LEU A 476 -35.74 20.32 13.27
CA LEU A 476 -35.57 19.65 12.00
C LEU A 476 -34.12 19.86 11.53
N VAL A 477 -33.37 18.77 11.41
CA VAL A 477 -32.03 18.73 10.80
C VAL A 477 -32.15 18.19 9.38
N VAL A 478 -31.62 18.93 8.42
CA VAL A 478 -31.58 18.56 7.00
C VAL A 478 -30.12 18.50 6.57
N THR A 479 -29.60 17.30 6.30
CA THR A 479 -28.17 17.07 5.97
C THR A 479 -27.94 15.73 5.27
N ASN A 480 -26.68 15.35 5.00
CA ASN A 480 -26.32 14.06 4.41
C ASN A 480 -26.15 12.94 5.46
N GLY A 481 -26.08 11.69 5.00
CA GLY A 481 -26.03 10.50 5.87
C GLY A 481 -24.88 10.53 6.87
N ASP A 482 -23.65 10.73 6.38
CA ASP A 482 -22.44 10.76 7.21
C ASP A 482 -22.49 11.84 8.28
N THR A 483 -22.98 13.03 7.94
CA THR A 483 -23.10 14.12 8.90
C THR A 483 -24.19 13.83 9.92
N LEU A 484 -25.31 13.23 9.51
CA LEU A 484 -26.36 12.81 10.43
C LEU A 484 -25.88 11.69 11.36
N ASP A 485 -25.10 10.71 10.88
CA ASP A 485 -24.50 9.68 11.73
C ASP A 485 -23.55 10.28 12.78
N ARG A 486 -22.75 11.29 12.43
CA ARG A 486 -21.92 12.03 13.40
C ARG A 486 -22.76 12.81 14.43
N LEU A 487 -23.78 13.54 13.97
CA LEU A 487 -24.67 14.31 14.84
C LEU A 487 -25.48 13.43 15.79
N THR A 488 -25.84 12.22 15.35
CA THR A 488 -26.59 11.23 16.14
C THR A 488 -25.69 10.32 16.97
N GLY A 489 -24.37 10.52 16.93
CA GLY A 489 -23.39 9.75 17.70
C GLY A 489 -23.15 8.33 17.20
N ARG A 490 -23.67 7.96 16.01
CA ARG A 490 -23.48 6.65 15.38
C ARG A 490 -22.09 6.46 14.81
N SER A 491 -21.56 7.45 14.08
CA SER A 491 -20.26 7.36 13.38
C SER A 491 -19.32 8.53 13.68
N GLY A 492 -19.40 9.09 14.90
CA GLY A 492 -18.43 10.11 15.34
C GLY A 492 -16.97 9.65 15.19
N ASN A 493 -15.98 10.49 15.53
CA ASN A 493 -14.54 10.15 15.55
C ASN A 493 -14.25 9.01 16.55
N LEU A 494 -14.76 7.81 16.28
CA LEU A 494 -14.67 6.66 17.14
C LEU A 494 -13.30 6.06 16.88
N THR A 495 -12.47 6.09 17.90
CA THR A 495 -11.14 5.51 17.78
C THR A 495 -11.25 4.00 17.84
N ALA A 496 -10.31 3.31 17.21
CA ALA A 496 -10.21 1.87 17.35
C ALA A 496 -9.90 1.43 18.79
N ALA A 497 -9.82 2.31 19.80
CA ALA A 497 -9.76 1.94 21.21
C ALA A 497 -11.14 1.78 21.88
N GLN A 498 -12.23 2.15 21.19
CA GLN A 498 -13.58 2.19 21.78
C GLN A 498 -14.40 0.92 21.55
N PHE A 499 -13.91 0.00 20.73
CA PHE A 499 -14.53 -1.30 20.47
C PHE A 499 -13.82 -2.39 21.32
N ARG A 500 -14.34 -3.62 21.33
CA ARG A 500 -13.71 -4.74 22.05
C ARG A 500 -13.39 -5.94 21.16
N SER A 501 -13.84 -5.87 19.93
CA SER A 501 -13.74 -6.93 18.92
C SER A 501 -13.82 -6.28 17.55
N LEU A 502 -13.29 -6.94 16.53
CA LEU A 502 -13.53 -6.53 15.16
C LEU A 502 -15.01 -6.54 14.79
N ASP A 503 -15.79 -7.49 15.31
CA ASP A 503 -17.23 -7.62 15.04
C ASP A 503 -17.96 -6.29 15.28
N ALA A 504 -17.75 -5.70 16.45
CA ALA A 504 -18.31 -4.40 16.81
C ALA A 504 -17.81 -3.24 15.93
N LEU A 505 -16.56 -3.30 15.44
CA LEU A 505 -16.03 -2.31 14.50
C LEU A 505 -16.64 -2.46 13.10
N LEU A 506 -16.84 -3.70 12.64
CA LEU A 506 -17.45 -4.00 11.34
C LEU A 506 -18.95 -3.69 11.34
N ASP A 507 -19.64 -3.98 12.44
CA ASP A 507 -21.06 -3.65 12.62
C ASP A 507 -21.28 -2.15 12.43
N LEU A 508 -20.38 -1.30 12.97
CA LEU A 508 -20.44 0.14 12.73
C LEU A 508 -20.41 0.49 11.24
N VAL A 509 -19.51 -0.12 10.46
CA VAL A 509 -19.40 0.11 9.00
C VAL A 509 -20.68 -0.33 8.28
N THR A 510 -21.31 -1.42 8.74
CA THR A 510 -22.55 -1.91 8.12
C THR A 510 -23.81 -1.12 8.49
N LEU A 511 -23.80 -0.44 9.65
CA LEU A 511 -24.95 0.30 10.19
C LEU A 511 -24.98 1.79 9.79
N SER A 512 -23.96 2.27 9.06
CA SER A 512 -23.92 3.66 8.56
C SER A 512 -25.05 3.94 7.56
N ARG A 513 -25.57 5.16 7.59
CA ARG A 513 -26.54 5.65 6.61
C ARG A 513 -25.93 5.66 5.21
N GLN A 514 -26.76 5.55 4.18
CA GLN A 514 -26.27 5.68 2.81
C GLN A 514 -25.70 7.09 2.60
N PRO A 515 -24.51 7.22 1.97
CA PRO A 515 -23.81 8.50 1.86
C PRO A 515 -24.48 9.47 0.89
N ASP A 516 -25.26 8.96 -0.08
CA ASP A 516 -26.04 9.77 -1.01
C ASP A 516 -27.46 10.06 -0.49
N GLY A 517 -28.01 11.18 -0.93
CA GLY A 517 -29.32 11.69 -0.57
C GLY A 517 -29.34 12.69 0.57
N LEU A 518 -30.50 13.28 0.76
CA LEU A 518 -30.80 14.27 1.78
C LEU A 518 -31.65 13.64 2.87
N TYR A 519 -31.16 13.66 4.10
CA TYR A 519 -31.87 13.17 5.27
C TYR A 519 -32.53 14.34 5.99
N LEU A 520 -33.82 14.17 6.28
CA LEU A 520 -34.59 15.07 7.13
C LEU A 520 -34.87 14.31 8.42
N ALA A 521 -34.34 14.81 9.53
CA ALA A 521 -34.52 14.20 10.85
C ALA A 521 -35.09 15.22 11.83
N VAL A 522 -36.23 14.90 12.45
CA VAL A 522 -36.68 15.62 13.63
C VAL A 522 -35.92 15.06 14.80
N VAL A 523 -35.18 15.93 15.47
CA VAL A 523 -34.29 15.56 16.56
C VAL A 523 -34.57 16.33 17.83
N GLU A 524 -34.18 15.72 18.94
CA GLU A 524 -34.06 16.34 20.24
C GLU A 524 -32.59 16.29 20.69
N SER A 525 -32.10 17.35 21.34
CA SER A 525 -30.76 17.30 21.92
C SER A 525 -30.84 16.52 23.23
N GLY A 526 -30.24 15.32 23.23
CA GLY A 526 -30.22 14.43 24.38
C GLY A 526 -28.80 14.15 24.83
N ARG A 527 -28.70 13.66 26.06
CA ARG A 527 -27.46 13.05 26.53
C ARG A 527 -27.52 11.57 26.19
N ILE A 528 -26.59 11.13 25.36
CA ILE A 528 -26.46 9.72 25.00
C ILE A 528 -25.30 9.10 25.77
N PHE A 529 -25.48 7.85 26.14
CA PHE A 529 -24.44 6.98 26.65
C PHE A 529 -24.07 5.99 25.55
N VAL A 530 -22.83 6.06 25.09
CA VAL A 530 -22.29 5.21 24.02
C VAL A 530 -21.53 4.06 24.65
N ASP A 531 -21.87 2.84 24.22
CA ASP A 531 -21.15 1.61 24.48
C ASP A 531 -20.77 0.99 23.13
N GLN A 532 -19.53 1.22 22.68
CA GLN A 532 -19.06 0.81 21.34
C GLN A 532 -19.94 1.44 20.22
N ALA A 533 -20.60 0.63 19.39
CA ALA A 533 -21.57 1.09 18.39
C ALA A 533 -23.00 1.24 18.96
N ALA A 534 -23.26 0.75 20.18
CA ALA A 534 -24.58 0.82 20.79
C ALA A 534 -24.78 2.17 21.49
N VAL A 535 -25.93 2.79 21.25
CA VAL A 535 -26.30 4.08 21.83
C VAL A 535 -27.50 3.87 22.76
N THR A 536 -27.32 4.22 24.04
CA THR A 536 -28.37 4.14 25.07
C THR A 536 -28.76 5.54 25.55
N ARG A 537 -30.06 5.76 25.71
CA ARG A 537 -30.66 7.04 26.11
C ARG A 537 -30.88 7.10 27.62
N ASP A 538 -30.77 8.29 28.20
CA ASP A 538 -31.14 8.60 29.59
C ASP A 538 -30.67 7.58 30.63
N LEU A 539 -29.42 7.12 30.49
CA LEU A 539 -28.83 6.22 31.47
C LEU A 539 -28.70 6.96 32.82
N PRO A 540 -29.18 6.39 33.94
CA PRO A 540 -29.02 7.02 35.24
C PRO A 540 -27.54 7.29 35.52
N GLY A 541 -27.21 8.48 36.04
CA GLY A 541 -25.81 8.89 36.27
C GLY A 541 -25.05 8.01 37.28
N SER A 542 -25.72 7.12 38.01
CA SER A 542 -25.07 6.06 38.79
C SER A 542 -24.46 4.97 37.92
N TYR A 543 -25.18 4.48 36.90
CA TYR A 543 -24.70 3.44 35.99
C TYR A 543 -23.55 3.94 35.13
N GLU A 544 -23.68 5.16 34.61
CA GLU A 544 -22.62 5.79 33.84
C GLU A 544 -21.32 5.91 34.65
N ARG A 545 -21.38 6.39 35.89
CA ARG A 545 -20.20 6.50 36.76
C ARG A 545 -19.56 5.15 37.06
N ILE A 546 -20.34 4.08 37.15
CA ILE A 546 -19.82 2.72 37.35
C ILE A 546 -19.17 2.22 36.07
N ALA A 547 -19.83 2.40 34.93
CA ALA A 547 -19.34 1.94 33.63
C ALA A 547 -18.09 2.72 33.18
N SER A 548 -18.08 4.04 33.28
CA SER A 548 -16.91 4.86 32.91
C SER A 548 -15.71 4.62 33.82
N ARG A 549 -15.91 4.27 35.10
CA ARG A 549 -14.82 3.80 35.98
C ARG A 549 -14.26 2.45 35.57
N ALA A 550 -15.07 1.59 34.95
CA ALA A 550 -14.60 0.31 34.46
C ALA A 550 -13.81 0.47 33.15
N ASP A 551 -14.24 1.37 32.26
CA ASP A 551 -13.59 1.65 30.98
C ASP A 551 -14.05 3.00 30.40
N GLU A 552 -13.26 4.05 30.64
CA GLU A 552 -13.58 5.43 30.21
C GLU A 552 -13.45 5.63 28.68
N ALA A 553 -12.71 4.76 27.99
CA ALA A 553 -12.55 4.83 26.54
C ALA A 553 -13.80 4.29 25.82
N ARG A 554 -14.34 3.18 26.31
CA ARG A 554 -15.55 2.52 25.77
C ARG A 554 -16.84 3.25 26.13
N TYR A 555 -16.98 3.61 27.40
CA TYR A 555 -18.22 4.15 27.94
C TYR A 555 -18.18 5.67 27.96
N GLN A 556 -18.80 6.28 26.95
CA GLN A 556 -18.76 7.72 26.79
C GLN A 556 -20.14 8.33 26.83
N SER A 557 -20.29 9.31 27.70
CA SER A 557 -21.43 10.23 27.63
C SER A 557 -21.08 11.41 26.75
N ARG A 558 -21.96 11.70 25.81
CA ARG A 558 -21.85 12.89 24.97
C ARG A 558 -23.23 13.44 24.68
N THR A 559 -23.29 14.73 24.38
CA THR A 559 -24.49 15.33 23.82
C THR A 559 -24.57 14.94 22.36
N ALA A 560 -25.71 14.38 21.95
CA ALA A 560 -25.98 14.04 20.56
C ALA A 560 -27.43 14.35 20.21
N LEU A 561 -27.71 14.39 18.91
CA LEU A 561 -29.04 14.56 18.40
C LEU A 561 -29.73 13.21 18.36
N GLU A 562 -30.91 13.14 18.95
CA GLU A 562 -31.73 11.95 19.00
C GLU A 562 -32.79 12.04 17.90
N PRO A 563 -32.75 11.20 16.85
CA PRO A 563 -33.79 11.20 15.83
C PRO A 563 -35.07 10.60 16.41
N LEU A 564 -36.13 11.40 16.43
CA LEU A 564 -37.52 11.02 16.77
C LEU A 564 -38.30 10.60 15.52
N TRP A 565 -37.94 11.19 14.38
CA TRP A 565 -38.47 10.87 13.07
C TRP A 565 -37.40 11.13 12.02
N GLU A 566 -37.36 10.33 10.97
CA GLU A 566 -36.38 10.47 9.89
C GLU A 566 -36.98 10.03 8.56
N THR A 567 -36.63 10.74 7.49
CA THR A 567 -36.84 10.26 6.13
C THR A 567 -35.66 10.62 5.23
N ARG A 568 -35.44 9.82 4.20
CA ARG A 568 -34.50 10.10 3.11
C ARG A 568 -35.24 10.64 1.89
N ARG A 569 -34.66 11.65 1.25
CA ARG A 569 -35.09 12.26 -0.01
C ARG A 569 -33.90 12.38 -0.97
N LEU A 570 -34.19 12.66 -2.23
CA LEU A 570 -33.19 12.91 -3.27
C LEU A 570 -32.09 11.82 -3.41
N PRO A 571 -32.43 10.52 -3.51
CA PRO A 571 -31.43 9.46 -3.65
C PRO A 571 -30.54 9.70 -4.88
N GLY A 572 -29.27 9.31 -4.80
CA GLY A 572 -28.26 9.54 -5.84
C GLY A 572 -27.65 10.93 -5.86
N ARG A 573 -28.11 11.88 -5.01
CA ARG A 573 -27.59 13.25 -4.96
C ARG A 573 -26.63 13.46 -3.80
N MET A 574 -25.63 14.29 -4.00
CA MET A 574 -24.66 14.72 -3.01
C MET A 574 -25.02 16.14 -2.58
N VAL A 575 -25.62 16.27 -1.40
CA VAL A 575 -26.05 17.56 -0.83
C VAL A 575 -25.08 17.98 0.27
N PRO A 576 -24.08 18.84 -0.02
CA PRO A 576 -23.23 19.38 1.02
C PRO A 576 -24.01 20.38 1.87
N GLY A 577 -23.82 20.30 3.18
CA GLY A 577 -24.37 21.26 4.12
C GLY A 577 -25.31 20.66 5.17
N THR A 578 -25.62 21.48 6.16
CA THR A 578 -26.50 21.14 7.25
C THR A 578 -27.37 22.35 7.54
N VAL A 579 -28.69 22.17 7.47
CA VAL A 579 -29.65 23.20 7.87
C VAL A 579 -30.41 22.68 9.08
N ARG A 580 -30.55 23.56 10.09
CA ARG A 580 -31.26 23.26 11.31
C ARG A 580 -32.37 24.27 11.53
N ARG A 581 -33.57 23.81 11.93
CA ARG A 581 -34.75 24.64 12.18
C ARG A 581 -35.44 24.19 13.46
N ALA A 582 -35.44 25.04 14.48
CA ALA A 582 -36.16 24.77 15.72
C ALA A 582 -37.66 25.00 15.55
N PHE A 583 -38.46 24.17 16.21
CA PHE A 583 -39.91 24.34 16.34
C PHE A 583 -40.38 23.82 17.71
N ARG A 584 -41.52 24.32 18.18
CA ARG A 584 -42.12 23.94 19.46
C ARG A 584 -43.44 23.24 19.23
N VAL A 585 -43.66 22.14 19.95
CA VAL A 585 -44.95 21.45 19.95
C VAL A 585 -45.74 21.90 21.16
N THR A 586 -46.91 22.49 20.92
CA THR A 586 -47.85 22.93 21.94
C THR A 586 -48.98 21.92 22.12
N ASP A 587 -49.80 22.16 23.13
CA ASP A 587 -50.99 21.36 23.41
C ASP A 587 -51.95 21.30 22.21
#